data_AF-A0AAV7ZYT9-F1
#
_entry.id   AF-A0AAV7ZYT9-F1
#
_cell.length_a   1.000
_cell.length_b   1.000
_cell.length_c   1.000
_cell.angle_alpha   90.00
_cell.angle_beta   90.00
_cell.angle_gamma   90.00
#
_symmetry.space_group_name_H-M   'P 1'
#
loop_
_entity.id
_entity.type
_entity.pdbx_description
1 polymer ?
#
loop_
_entity_poly.entity_id
_entity_poly.type
_entity_poly.pdbx_seq_one_letter_code
_entity_poly.pdbx_strand_id
1 'polypeptide(L)'
;MKKSVTLKRCVVHTEVIPPEWLVNYFERLTDEYFMQCLKEMLTANIKQNLQVVVQIGAKYTERFGIEKFVALFENFNSFEGVYYYLGSVISQTQEADIHYKYIQAATKIGEIQEVEHICRTSDYYNPEKVKNFLKSSNLSSHLPLIIVCDRFDFVEDLTRYLYKNSATSYIETYVQKINPNKAPQVIGTLLDLDVNEDYIKELIMSIRGLIPVNELSLVVEKKKQIKKSCYQCLRN
;
A
#
# COMPACT_ATOMS: atom_id res chain seq x y z
N MET A 1 -36.16 29.14 -3.01
CA MET A 1 -36.46 27.72 -2.73
C MET A 1 -36.75 26.85 -3.96
N LYS A 2 -37.45 27.31 -5.02
CA LYS A 2 -37.76 26.45 -6.20
C LYS A 2 -36.58 26.07 -7.11
N LYS A 3 -35.51 26.88 -7.21
CA LYS A 3 -34.32 26.55 -8.03
C LYS A 3 -33.50 25.35 -7.49
N SER A 4 -33.51 25.15 -6.16
CA SER A 4 -32.71 24.11 -5.48
C SER A 4 -33.18 22.70 -5.85
N VAL A 5 -34.49 22.43 -5.83
CA VAL A 5 -35.03 21.09 -6.10
C VAL A 5 -34.87 20.68 -7.57
N THR A 6 -34.87 21.63 -8.51
CA THR A 6 -34.69 21.33 -9.94
C THR A 6 -33.23 21.03 -10.30
N LEU A 7 -32.27 21.79 -9.75
CA LEU A 7 -30.84 21.57 -9.97
C LEU A 7 -30.42 20.14 -9.62
N LYS A 8 -30.85 19.75 -8.43
CA LYS A 8 -30.64 18.46 -7.80
C LYS A 8 -31.14 17.29 -8.63
N ARG A 9 -32.35 17.43 -9.19
CA ARG A 9 -32.95 16.44 -10.09
C ARG A 9 -32.31 16.38 -11.46
N CYS A 10 -31.72 17.46 -11.96
CA CYS A 10 -31.06 17.46 -13.26
C CYS A 10 -29.64 16.88 -13.20
N VAL A 11 -28.88 17.15 -12.14
CA VAL A 11 -27.48 16.75 -11.99
C VAL A 11 -27.31 15.23 -11.81
N VAL A 12 -28.36 14.51 -11.39
CA VAL A 12 -28.36 13.05 -11.27
C VAL A 12 -28.54 12.31 -12.61
N HIS A 13 -29.03 12.99 -13.66
CA HIS A 13 -29.17 12.42 -15.00
C HIS A 13 -27.88 12.57 -15.81
N THR A 14 -26.78 12.02 -15.28
CA THR A 14 -25.45 12.09 -15.89
C THR A 14 -25.36 11.39 -17.25
N GLU A 15 -26.28 10.47 -17.57
CA GLU A 15 -26.36 9.78 -18.87
C GLU A 15 -26.51 10.73 -20.07
N VAL A 16 -27.21 11.84 -19.85
CA VAL A 16 -27.57 12.80 -20.89
C VAL A 16 -26.76 14.09 -20.81
N ILE A 17 -25.89 14.21 -19.81
CA ILE A 17 -25.08 15.41 -19.58
C ILE A 17 -23.61 15.07 -19.82
N PRO A 18 -22.92 15.77 -20.75
CA PRO A 18 -21.49 15.58 -20.95
C PRO A 18 -20.71 15.81 -19.64
N PRO A 19 -19.81 14.89 -19.23
CA PRO A 19 -19.08 15.00 -17.97
C PRO A 19 -18.33 16.32 -17.82
N GLU A 20 -17.68 16.82 -18.88
CA GLU A 20 -16.95 18.10 -18.86
C GLU A 20 -17.86 19.29 -18.57
N TRP A 21 -19.06 19.31 -19.16
CA TRP A 21 -20.02 20.37 -18.90
C TRP A 21 -20.42 20.36 -17.44
N LEU A 22 -20.67 19.18 -16.88
CA LEU A 22 -21.05 19.03 -15.48
C LEU A 22 -19.92 19.48 -14.56
N VAL A 23 -18.68 19.06 -14.83
CA VAL A 23 -17.49 19.50 -14.07
C VAL A 23 -17.36 21.03 -14.05
N ASN A 24 -17.59 21.70 -15.18
CA ASN A 24 -17.54 23.17 -15.26
C ASN A 24 -18.74 23.85 -14.61
N TYR A 25 -19.92 23.22 -14.64
CA TYR A 25 -21.12 23.76 -14.00
C TYR A 25 -20.95 23.95 -12.49
N PHE A 26 -20.24 23.03 -11.84
CA PHE A 26 -19.99 23.05 -10.39
C PHE A 26 -19.20 24.30 -9.91
N GLU A 27 -18.46 24.96 -10.79
CA GLU A 27 -17.76 26.23 -10.47
C GLU A 27 -18.73 27.33 -10.01
N ARG A 28 -19.95 27.33 -10.56
CA ARG A 28 -20.98 28.35 -10.33
C ARG A 28 -21.77 28.12 -9.04
N LEU A 29 -21.54 27.00 -8.35
CA LEU A 29 -22.25 26.64 -7.13
C LEU A 29 -21.57 27.24 -5.90
N THR A 30 -22.37 27.62 -4.90
CA THR A 30 -21.86 27.91 -3.56
C THR A 30 -21.39 26.62 -2.88
N ASP A 31 -20.49 26.72 -1.90
CA ASP A 31 -19.90 25.56 -1.20
C ASP A 31 -20.94 24.57 -0.66
N GLU A 32 -22.03 25.08 -0.08
CA GLU A 32 -23.12 24.27 0.46
C GLU A 32 -23.81 23.42 -0.63
N TYR A 33 -24.25 24.06 -1.73
CA TYR A 33 -24.91 23.37 -2.84
C TYR A 33 -23.95 22.46 -3.61
N PHE A 34 -22.67 22.81 -3.71
CA PHE A 34 -21.65 21.98 -4.35
C PHE A 34 -21.60 20.59 -3.69
N MET A 35 -21.35 20.55 -2.38
CA MET A 35 -21.24 19.29 -1.65
C MET A 35 -22.57 18.53 -1.60
N GLN A 36 -23.69 19.26 -1.52
CA GLN A 36 -25.01 18.65 -1.55
C GLN A 36 -25.32 17.98 -2.90
N CYS A 37 -24.96 18.61 -4.02
CA CYS A 37 -25.12 18.02 -5.35
C CYS A 37 -24.28 16.75 -5.52
N LEU A 38 -23.02 16.74 -5.08
CA LEU A 38 -22.19 15.53 -5.15
C LEU A 38 -22.78 14.37 -4.34
N LYS A 39 -23.28 14.66 -3.12
CA LYS A 39 -23.97 13.66 -2.30
C LYS A 39 -25.17 13.09 -3.03
N GLU A 40 -26.01 13.93 -3.63
CA GLU A 40 -27.20 13.48 -4.35
C GLU A 40 -26.87 12.69 -5.62
N MET A 41 -25.79 13.02 -6.33
CA MET A 41 -25.28 12.20 -7.43
C MET A 41 -24.92 10.79 -6.96
N LEU A 42 -24.16 10.67 -5.87
CA LEU A 42 -23.77 9.36 -5.32
C LEU A 42 -24.97 8.59 -4.77
N THR A 43 -25.94 9.28 -4.13
CA THR A 43 -27.19 8.66 -3.65
C THR A 43 -28.05 8.13 -4.80
N ALA A 44 -28.12 8.85 -5.92
CA ALA A 44 -28.94 8.45 -7.05
C ALA A 44 -28.40 7.18 -7.75
N ASN A 45 -27.11 7.16 -8.08
CA ASN A 45 -26.46 5.98 -8.65
C ASN A 45 -24.94 6.10 -8.51
N ILE A 46 -24.38 5.48 -7.47
CA ILE A 46 -22.95 5.55 -7.21
C ILE A 46 -22.12 4.98 -8.36
N LYS A 47 -22.46 3.81 -8.89
CA LYS A 47 -21.66 3.13 -9.92
C LYS A 47 -21.51 3.98 -11.17
N GLN A 48 -22.59 4.66 -11.54
CA GLN A 48 -22.64 5.53 -12.70
C GLN A 48 -21.97 6.88 -12.47
N ASN A 49 -22.18 7.47 -11.30
CA ASN A 49 -21.77 8.85 -11.03
C ASN A 49 -20.37 8.94 -10.41
N LEU A 50 -19.76 7.83 -10.00
CA LEU A 50 -18.49 7.83 -9.28
C LEU A 50 -17.39 8.58 -10.05
N GLN A 51 -17.20 8.23 -11.33
CA GLN A 51 -16.12 8.78 -12.14
C GLN A 51 -16.24 10.31 -12.32
N VAL A 52 -17.45 10.82 -12.58
CA VAL A 52 -17.64 12.27 -12.72
C VAL A 52 -17.50 12.99 -11.37
N VAL A 53 -17.96 12.38 -10.27
CA VAL A 53 -17.77 12.95 -8.92
C VAL A 53 -16.30 13.00 -8.54
N VAL A 54 -15.52 11.97 -8.89
CA VAL A 54 -14.06 11.95 -8.73
C VAL A 54 -13.40 13.06 -9.53
N GLN A 55 -13.75 13.24 -10.81
CA GLN A 55 -13.21 14.32 -11.66
C GLN A 55 -13.53 15.71 -11.10
N ILE A 56 -14.77 15.91 -10.63
CA ILE A 56 -15.15 17.15 -9.93
C ILE A 56 -14.29 17.34 -8.69
N GLY A 57 -14.15 16.30 -7.86
CA GLY A 57 -13.30 16.34 -6.67
C GLY A 57 -11.87 16.75 -6.98
N ALA A 58 -11.25 16.09 -7.95
CA ALA A 58 -9.89 16.38 -8.38
C ALA A 58 -9.72 17.84 -8.81
N LYS A 59 -10.62 18.34 -9.67
CA LYS A 59 -10.56 19.72 -10.18
C LYS A 59 -10.71 20.78 -9.09
N TYR A 60 -11.58 20.56 -8.10
CA TYR A 60 -11.87 21.55 -7.05
C TYR A 60 -11.24 21.19 -5.69
N THR A 61 -10.19 20.38 -5.68
CA THR A 61 -9.48 19.99 -4.44
C THR A 61 -8.92 21.19 -3.71
N GLU A 62 -8.35 22.17 -4.40
CA GLU A 62 -7.81 23.39 -3.78
C GLU A 62 -8.88 24.21 -3.03
N ARG A 63 -10.15 24.15 -3.47
CA ARG A 63 -11.25 24.90 -2.85
C ARG A 63 -11.74 24.27 -1.54
N PHE A 64 -11.76 22.94 -1.47
CA PHE A 64 -12.41 22.22 -0.36
C PHE A 64 -11.44 21.45 0.53
N GLY A 65 -10.24 21.16 0.04
CA GLY A 65 -9.27 20.26 0.67
C GLY A 65 -9.59 18.78 0.42
N ILE A 66 -8.55 17.96 0.52
CA ILE A 66 -8.60 16.50 0.30
C ILE A 66 -9.57 15.84 1.30
N GLU A 67 -9.52 16.25 2.56
CA GLU A 67 -10.30 15.66 3.65
C GLU A 67 -11.82 15.68 3.38
N LYS A 68 -12.35 16.77 2.81
CA LYS A 68 -13.79 16.89 2.54
C LYS A 68 -14.26 15.92 1.47
N PHE A 69 -13.45 15.68 0.45
CA PHE A 69 -13.75 14.73 -0.62
C PHE A 69 -13.55 13.28 -0.17
N VAL A 70 -12.50 12.99 0.61
CA VAL A 70 -12.33 11.67 1.24
C VAL A 70 -13.54 11.35 2.13
N ALA A 71 -13.93 12.26 3.02
CA ALA A 71 -15.09 12.08 3.88
C ALA A 71 -16.38 11.91 3.08
N LEU A 72 -16.52 12.57 1.93
CA LEU A 72 -17.66 12.37 1.03
C LEU A 72 -17.74 10.90 0.57
N PHE A 73 -16.67 10.32 0.03
CA PHE A 73 -16.68 8.93 -0.44
C PHE A 73 -16.81 7.91 0.70
N GLU A 74 -16.18 8.18 1.85
CA GLU A 74 -16.30 7.33 3.06
C GLU A 74 -17.74 7.27 3.57
N ASN A 75 -18.49 8.38 3.53
CA ASN A 75 -19.91 8.39 3.90
C ASN A 75 -20.78 7.45 3.03
N PHE A 76 -20.31 7.11 1.84
CA PHE A 76 -20.96 6.15 0.94
C PHE A 76 -20.27 4.77 0.96
N ASN A 77 -19.35 4.53 1.89
CA ASN A 77 -18.51 3.31 1.96
C ASN A 77 -17.80 2.99 0.64
N SER A 78 -17.45 4.02 -0.14
CA SER A 78 -16.85 3.85 -1.47
C SER A 78 -15.33 3.90 -1.40
N PHE A 79 -14.70 2.75 -1.18
CA PHE A 79 -13.24 2.61 -1.28
C PHE A 79 -12.72 2.91 -2.69
N GLU A 80 -13.50 2.55 -3.70
CA GLU A 80 -13.23 2.85 -5.11
C GLU A 80 -13.20 4.37 -5.36
N GLY A 81 -14.14 5.13 -4.78
CA GLY A 81 -14.16 6.59 -4.85
C GLY A 81 -12.96 7.23 -4.17
N VAL A 82 -12.63 6.77 -2.95
CA VAL A 82 -11.43 7.22 -2.23
C VAL A 82 -10.17 6.94 -3.05
N TYR A 83 -10.05 5.73 -3.62
CA TYR A 83 -8.91 5.33 -4.43
C TYR A 83 -8.74 6.21 -5.67
N TYR A 84 -9.77 6.33 -6.52
CA TYR A 84 -9.62 7.11 -7.76
C TYR A 84 -9.43 8.60 -7.49
N TYR A 85 -10.10 9.15 -6.47
CA TYR A 85 -9.90 10.53 -6.08
C TYR A 85 -8.49 10.77 -5.57
N LEU A 86 -8.03 10.00 -4.57
CA LEU A 86 -6.69 10.18 -4.03
C LEU A 86 -5.62 9.92 -5.09
N GLY A 87 -5.78 8.92 -5.96
CA GLY A 87 -4.85 8.67 -7.06
C GLY A 87 -4.64 9.88 -7.99
N SER A 88 -5.67 10.72 -8.14
CA SER A 88 -5.58 11.95 -8.95
C SER A 88 -4.86 13.12 -8.26
N VAL A 89 -4.75 13.11 -6.92
CA VAL A 89 -4.21 14.23 -6.13
C VAL A 89 -3.04 13.84 -5.21
N ILE A 90 -2.69 12.54 -5.11
CA ILE A 90 -1.73 12.03 -4.12
C ILE A 90 -0.32 12.61 -4.33
N SER A 91 0.04 12.91 -5.58
CA SER A 91 1.31 13.55 -5.94
C SER A 91 1.40 15.02 -5.50
N GLN A 92 0.28 15.64 -5.13
CA GLN A 92 0.19 17.03 -4.71
C GLN A 92 0.27 17.20 -3.19
N THR A 93 0.23 16.10 -2.43
CA THR A 93 0.23 16.12 -0.96
C THR A 93 1.37 15.29 -0.37
N GLN A 94 1.86 15.76 0.77
CA GLN A 94 2.90 15.10 1.59
C GLN A 94 2.33 14.60 2.92
N GLU A 95 1.01 14.62 3.09
CA GLU A 95 0.36 14.26 4.34
C GLU A 95 0.35 12.74 4.55
N ALA A 96 1.01 12.29 5.62
CA ALA A 96 1.18 10.86 5.91
C ALA A 96 -0.15 10.08 6.01
N ASP A 97 -1.18 10.70 6.59
CA ASP A 97 -2.48 10.05 6.74
C ASP A 97 -3.24 9.93 5.41
N ILE A 98 -3.03 10.85 4.47
CA ILE A 98 -3.60 10.75 3.12
C ILE A 98 -2.93 9.64 2.32
N HIS A 99 -1.60 9.54 2.37
CA HIS A 99 -0.87 8.43 1.76
C HIS A 99 -1.26 7.08 2.37
N TYR A 100 -1.39 7.02 3.69
CA TYR A 100 -1.90 5.84 4.38
C TYR A 100 -3.31 5.47 3.92
N LYS A 101 -4.22 6.46 3.83
CA LYS A 101 -5.60 6.24 3.37
C LYS A 101 -5.64 5.72 1.94
N TYR A 102 -4.78 6.24 1.07
CA TYR A 102 -4.67 5.77 -0.32
C TYR A 102 -4.24 4.30 -0.39
N ILE A 103 -3.21 3.92 0.38
CA ILE A 103 -2.77 2.52 0.52
C ILE A 103 -3.91 1.62 1.01
N GLN A 104 -4.67 2.07 2.00
CA GLN A 104 -5.83 1.32 2.51
C GLN A 104 -6.89 1.13 1.43
N ALA A 105 -7.23 2.18 0.68
CA ALA A 105 -8.24 2.14 -0.38
C ALA A 105 -7.81 1.20 -1.51
N ALA A 106 -6.58 1.35 -2.03
CA ALA A 106 -6.01 0.48 -3.06
C ALA A 106 -5.99 -0.99 -2.63
N THR A 107 -5.60 -1.26 -1.39
CA THR A 107 -5.61 -2.61 -0.81
C THR A 107 -7.02 -3.20 -0.76
N LYS A 108 -8.03 -2.41 -0.36
CA LYS A 108 -9.41 -2.88 -0.22
C LYS A 108 -10.08 -3.21 -1.56
N ILE A 109 -9.72 -2.51 -2.62
CA ILE A 109 -10.25 -2.79 -3.97
C ILE A 109 -9.44 -3.87 -4.70
N GLY A 110 -8.31 -4.32 -4.14
CA GLY A 110 -7.48 -5.37 -4.72
C GLY A 110 -6.44 -4.90 -5.75
N GLU A 111 -6.18 -3.59 -5.83
CA GLU A 111 -5.19 -3.00 -6.75
C GLU A 111 -3.76 -3.15 -6.19
N ILE A 112 -3.28 -4.38 -6.12
CA ILE A 112 -2.00 -4.71 -5.47
C ILE A 112 -0.80 -4.05 -6.17
N GLN A 113 -0.83 -3.93 -7.49
CA GLN A 113 0.24 -3.27 -8.26
C GLN A 113 0.43 -1.81 -7.84
N GLU A 114 -0.68 -1.11 -7.57
CA GLU A 114 -0.62 0.27 -7.10
C GLU A 114 -0.15 0.35 -5.66
N VAL A 115 -0.55 -0.60 -4.80
CA VAL A 115 -0.01 -0.71 -3.43
C VAL A 115 1.52 -0.91 -3.48
N GLU A 116 2.03 -1.76 -4.38
CA GLU A 116 3.47 -1.91 -4.58
C GLU A 116 4.13 -0.63 -5.09
N HIS A 117 3.48 0.08 -6.01
CA HIS A 117 3.99 1.34 -6.56
C HIS A 117 4.15 2.38 -5.45
N ILE A 118 3.06 2.72 -4.73
CA ILE A 118 3.09 3.75 -3.70
C ILE A 118 4.01 3.37 -2.53
N CYS A 119 4.06 2.09 -2.14
CA CYS A 119 4.99 1.62 -1.11
C CYS A 119 6.45 1.77 -1.52
N ARG A 120 6.75 1.82 -2.83
CA ARG A 120 8.11 2.00 -3.36
C ARG A 120 8.48 3.46 -3.58
N THR A 121 7.53 4.28 -4.02
CA THR A 121 7.80 5.65 -4.50
C THR A 121 7.49 6.75 -3.49
N SER A 122 6.55 6.53 -2.55
CA SER A 122 6.22 7.53 -1.54
C SER A 122 7.14 7.44 -0.32
N ASP A 123 7.56 8.60 0.17
CA ASP A 123 8.32 8.78 1.41
C ASP A 123 7.47 9.36 2.56
N TYR A 124 6.19 9.63 2.30
CA TYR A 124 5.36 10.44 3.19
C TYR A 124 4.53 9.61 4.18
N TYR A 125 4.26 8.33 3.91
CA TYR A 125 3.49 7.48 4.82
C TYR A 125 4.31 7.07 6.05
N ASN A 126 3.62 6.77 7.16
CA ASN A 126 4.26 6.18 8.33
C ASN A 126 4.58 4.68 8.08
N PRO A 127 5.86 4.28 8.04
CA PRO A 127 6.24 2.91 7.67
C PRO A 127 5.74 1.84 8.64
N GLU A 128 5.75 2.13 9.95
CA GLU A 128 5.31 1.21 10.99
C GLU A 128 3.80 0.94 10.86
N LYS A 129 3.02 2.00 10.64
CA LYS A 129 1.56 1.93 10.46
C LYS A 129 1.20 1.15 9.19
N VAL A 130 1.90 1.40 8.08
CA VAL A 130 1.70 0.68 6.80
C VAL A 130 2.10 -0.78 6.94
N LYS A 131 3.28 -1.09 7.50
CA LYS A 131 3.75 -2.47 7.75
C LYS A 131 2.70 -3.28 8.53
N ASN A 132 2.22 -2.74 9.65
CA ASN A 132 1.25 -3.42 10.50
C ASN A 132 -0.10 -3.62 9.80
N PHE A 133 -0.53 -2.65 9.00
CA PHE A 133 -1.70 -2.81 8.14
C PHE A 133 -1.52 -3.94 7.12
N LEU A 134 -0.43 -3.92 6.32
CA LEU A 134 -0.19 -4.92 5.28
C LEU A 134 -0.08 -6.35 5.83
N LYS A 135 0.49 -6.52 7.03
CA LYS A 135 0.52 -7.81 7.75
C LYS A 135 -0.88 -8.33 8.09
N SER A 136 -1.84 -7.45 8.34
CA SER A 136 -3.22 -7.81 8.68
C SER A 136 -4.16 -7.94 7.47
N SER A 137 -3.73 -7.45 6.29
CA SER A 137 -4.59 -7.30 5.11
C SER A 137 -4.75 -8.56 4.25
N ASN A 138 -4.10 -9.68 4.61
CA ASN A 138 -4.14 -10.96 3.90
C ASN A 138 -4.06 -10.82 2.36
N LEU A 139 -2.99 -10.18 1.90
CA LEU A 139 -2.78 -9.86 0.48
C LEU A 139 -2.47 -11.11 -0.34
N SER A 140 -2.88 -11.11 -1.61
CA SER A 140 -2.53 -12.17 -2.57
C SER A 140 -1.02 -12.20 -2.89
N SER A 141 -0.34 -11.06 -2.79
CA SER A 141 1.11 -10.92 -2.92
C SER A 141 1.68 -10.24 -1.67
N HIS A 142 2.76 -10.79 -1.12
CA HIS A 142 3.48 -10.18 0.00
C HIS A 142 4.51 -9.13 -0.43
N LEU A 143 4.66 -8.88 -1.73
CA LEU A 143 5.64 -7.92 -2.25
C LEU A 143 5.48 -6.49 -1.71
N PRO A 144 4.27 -5.93 -1.54
CA PRO A 144 4.12 -4.63 -0.86
C PRO A 144 4.75 -4.59 0.53
N LEU A 145 4.57 -5.64 1.32
CA LEU A 145 5.12 -5.74 2.67
C LEU A 145 6.65 -5.86 2.62
N ILE A 146 7.18 -6.66 1.69
CA ILE A 146 8.62 -6.81 1.48
C ILE A 146 9.26 -5.46 1.15
N ILE A 147 8.65 -4.68 0.24
CA ILE A 147 9.14 -3.36 -0.15
C ILE A 147 9.23 -2.42 1.06
N VAL A 148 8.15 -2.31 1.85
CA VAL A 148 8.14 -1.44 3.04
C VAL A 148 9.20 -1.88 4.04
N CYS A 149 9.32 -3.19 4.30
CA CYS A 149 10.27 -3.69 5.27
C CYS A 149 11.73 -3.54 4.82
N ASP A 150 12.03 -3.71 3.54
CA ASP A 150 13.38 -3.49 2.99
C ASP A 150 13.77 -2.01 3.06
N ARG A 151 12.89 -1.12 2.60
CA ARG A 151 13.15 0.33 2.55
C ARG A 151 13.42 0.94 3.93
N PHE A 152 12.72 0.45 4.96
CA PHE A 152 12.76 1.02 6.31
C PHE A 152 13.43 0.09 7.34
N ASP A 153 14.22 -0.88 6.87
CA ASP A 153 15.05 -1.78 7.68
C ASP A 153 14.29 -2.67 8.71
N PHE A 154 13.04 -3.01 8.41
CA PHE A 154 12.24 -3.97 9.20
C PHE A 154 12.46 -5.43 8.78
N VAL A 155 13.69 -5.80 8.43
CA VAL A 155 14.03 -7.12 7.84
C VAL A 155 13.76 -8.27 8.80
N GLU A 156 14.03 -8.08 10.09
CA GLU A 156 13.78 -9.12 11.11
C GLU A 156 12.27 -9.38 11.27
N ASP A 157 11.48 -8.31 11.35
CA ASP A 157 10.02 -8.38 11.44
C ASP A 157 9.41 -9.06 10.21
N LEU A 158 9.91 -8.72 9.02
CA LEU A 158 9.51 -9.35 7.75
C LEU A 158 9.79 -10.85 7.78
N THR A 159 11.00 -11.23 8.17
CA THR A 159 11.44 -12.64 8.20
C THR A 159 10.59 -13.45 9.18
N ARG A 160 10.37 -12.92 10.39
CA ARG A 160 9.48 -13.53 11.40
C ARG A 160 8.05 -13.69 10.87
N TYR A 161 7.53 -12.68 10.17
CA TYR A 161 6.19 -12.72 9.61
C TYR A 161 6.06 -13.75 8.48
N LEU A 162 6.96 -13.73 7.50
CA LEU A 162 6.91 -14.64 6.36
C LEU A 162 7.07 -16.10 6.81
N TYR A 163 7.99 -16.37 7.74
CA TYR A 163 8.19 -17.72 8.26
C TYR A 163 6.96 -18.24 9.02
N LYS A 164 6.37 -17.42 9.91
CA LYS A 164 5.16 -17.80 10.66
C LYS A 164 3.95 -18.08 9.79
N ASN A 165 3.88 -17.46 8.60
CA ASN A 165 2.80 -17.67 7.63
C ASN A 165 3.17 -18.71 6.55
N SER A 166 4.23 -19.51 6.76
CA SER A 166 4.68 -20.53 5.80
C SER A 166 5.02 -19.98 4.40
N ALA A 167 5.39 -18.70 4.31
CA ALA A 167 5.70 -17.98 3.07
C ALA A 167 7.23 -18.00 2.79
N THR A 168 7.85 -19.17 2.88
CA THR A 168 9.32 -19.35 2.76
C THR A 168 9.86 -19.02 1.37
N SER A 169 9.08 -19.24 0.31
CA SER A 169 9.45 -18.87 -1.07
C SER A 169 9.69 -17.36 -1.25
N TYR A 170 8.99 -16.52 -0.48
CA TYR A 170 9.21 -15.07 -0.47
C TYR A 170 10.49 -14.68 0.26
N ILE A 171 10.89 -15.43 1.29
CA ILE A 171 12.17 -15.22 1.98
C ILE A 171 13.32 -15.48 1.02
N GLU A 172 13.29 -16.60 0.30
CA GLU A 172 14.27 -16.95 -0.73
C GLU A 172 14.32 -15.89 -1.84
N THR A 173 13.17 -15.51 -2.39
CA THR A 173 13.08 -14.50 -3.45
C THR A 173 13.65 -13.16 -2.98
N TYR A 174 13.40 -12.77 -1.73
CA TYR A 174 13.92 -11.54 -1.14
C TYR A 174 15.45 -11.52 -1.09
N VAL A 175 16.07 -12.57 -0.53
CA VAL A 175 17.54 -12.64 -0.42
C VAL A 175 18.25 -12.95 -1.74
N GLN A 176 17.55 -13.46 -2.75
CA GLN A 176 18.15 -13.75 -4.06
C GLN A 176 17.99 -12.60 -5.06
N LYS A 177 16.81 -11.99 -5.13
CA LYS A 177 16.43 -11.08 -6.23
C LYS A 177 16.20 -9.64 -5.80
N ILE A 178 15.82 -9.41 -4.55
CA ILE A 178 15.44 -8.07 -4.08
C ILE A 178 16.64 -7.41 -3.40
N ASN A 179 17.14 -8.00 -2.31
CA ASN A 179 18.26 -7.44 -1.57
C ASN A 179 19.17 -8.53 -0.98
N PRO A 180 20.12 -9.07 -1.76
CA PRO A 180 21.06 -10.07 -1.28
C PRO A 180 21.90 -9.59 -0.09
N ASN A 181 22.22 -8.30 -0.02
CA ASN A 181 23.03 -7.76 1.08
C ASN A 181 22.34 -7.90 2.46
N LYS A 182 21.02 -8.09 2.49
CA LYS A 182 20.25 -8.32 3.73
C LYS A 182 20.18 -9.79 4.14
N ALA A 183 20.69 -10.73 3.34
CA ALA A 183 20.64 -12.15 3.68
C ALA A 183 21.31 -12.52 5.01
N PRO A 184 22.45 -11.92 5.43
CA PRO A 184 23.02 -12.20 6.74
C PRO A 184 22.04 -11.89 7.88
N GLN A 185 21.31 -10.78 7.82
CA GLN A 185 20.30 -10.40 8.81
C GLN A 185 19.10 -11.34 8.81
N VAL A 186 18.62 -11.76 7.63
CA VAL A 186 17.56 -12.76 7.48
C VAL A 186 17.99 -14.09 8.10
N ILE A 187 19.17 -14.59 7.78
CA ILE A 187 19.72 -15.84 8.34
C ILE A 187 19.88 -15.75 9.85
N GLY A 188 20.39 -14.63 10.37
CA GLY A 188 20.48 -14.38 11.80
C GLY A 188 19.13 -14.48 12.50
N THR A 189 18.08 -13.92 11.87
CA THR A 189 16.71 -14.00 12.38
C THR A 189 16.14 -15.43 12.33
N LEU A 190 16.40 -16.18 11.25
CA LEU A 190 15.97 -17.58 11.14
C LEU A 190 16.66 -18.48 12.18
N LEU A 191 17.92 -18.23 12.49
CA LEU A 191 18.63 -18.92 13.57
C LEU A 191 18.01 -18.62 14.94
N ASP A 192 17.63 -17.36 15.20
CA ASP A 192 16.96 -16.96 16.44
C ASP A 192 15.54 -17.56 16.58
N LEU A 193 14.95 -18.03 15.48
CA LEU A 193 13.64 -18.68 15.45
C LEU A 193 13.72 -20.21 15.59
N ASP A 194 14.92 -20.78 15.79
CA ASP A 194 15.17 -22.22 15.84
C ASP A 194 14.60 -22.97 14.61
N VAL A 195 14.73 -22.37 13.43
CA VAL A 195 14.32 -22.98 12.15
C VAL A 195 15.19 -24.18 11.82
N ASN A 196 14.65 -25.14 11.07
CA ASN A 196 15.36 -26.34 10.62
C ASN A 196 16.72 -25.96 9.96
N GLU A 197 17.80 -26.55 10.48
CA GLU A 197 19.16 -26.30 9.98
C GLU A 197 19.31 -26.64 8.49
N ASP A 198 18.58 -27.63 7.99
CA ASP A 198 18.67 -28.03 6.58
C ASP A 198 18.08 -26.96 5.66
N TYR A 199 16.98 -26.32 6.05
CA TYR A 199 16.43 -25.17 5.35
C TYR A 199 17.41 -23.99 5.33
N ILE A 200 18.07 -23.72 6.46
CA ILE A 200 19.07 -22.65 6.53
C ILE A 200 20.28 -22.96 5.63
N LYS A 201 20.73 -24.22 5.58
CA LYS A 201 21.81 -24.64 4.67
C LYS A 201 21.41 -24.46 3.21
N GLU A 202 20.21 -24.90 2.83
CA GLU A 202 19.68 -24.73 1.47
C GLU A 202 19.60 -23.24 1.08
N LEU A 203 19.10 -22.40 1.98
CA LEU A 203 19.04 -20.95 1.77
C LEU A 203 20.44 -20.36 1.56
N ILE A 204 21.42 -20.73 2.41
CA ILE A 204 22.82 -20.29 2.29
C ILE A 204 23.45 -20.75 0.97
N MET A 205 23.19 -22.00 0.55
CA MET A 205 23.68 -22.51 -0.73
C MET A 205 23.06 -21.74 -1.90
N SER A 206 21.79 -21.36 -1.81
CA SER A 206 21.09 -20.64 -2.87
C SER A 206 21.60 -19.21 -3.09
N ILE A 207 22.22 -18.60 -2.08
CA ILE A 207 22.81 -17.24 -2.15
C ILE A 207 24.34 -17.27 -2.30
N ARG A 208 24.95 -18.46 -2.39
CA ARG A 208 26.40 -18.64 -2.50
C ARG A 208 26.88 -17.95 -3.79
N GLY A 209 27.73 -16.92 -3.63
CA GLY A 209 28.27 -16.12 -4.74
C GLY A 209 27.60 -14.76 -4.94
N LEU A 210 26.46 -14.48 -4.29
CA LEU A 210 25.81 -13.16 -4.33
C LEU A 210 26.35 -12.19 -3.27
N ILE A 211 26.95 -12.72 -2.20
CA ILE A 211 27.32 -11.95 -1.00
C ILE A 211 28.73 -12.38 -0.54
N PRO A 212 29.55 -11.47 0.00
CA PRO A 212 30.84 -11.82 0.61
C PRO A 212 30.69 -12.84 1.75
N VAL A 213 31.43 -13.95 1.65
CA VAL A 213 31.38 -15.07 2.62
C VAL A 213 31.69 -14.62 4.05
N ASN A 214 32.54 -13.60 4.21
CA ASN A 214 32.96 -13.08 5.52
C ASN A 214 31.80 -12.47 6.33
N GLU A 215 30.82 -11.83 5.67
CA GLU A 215 29.68 -11.23 6.38
C GLU A 215 28.70 -12.30 6.87
N LEU A 216 28.47 -13.32 6.04
CA LEU A 216 27.70 -14.50 6.38
C LEU A 216 28.35 -15.28 7.54
N SER A 217 29.67 -15.49 7.49
CA SER A 217 30.39 -16.22 8.52
C SER A 217 30.33 -15.49 9.86
N LEU A 218 30.50 -14.16 9.89
CA LEU A 218 30.44 -13.39 11.14
C LEU A 218 29.08 -13.46 11.84
N VAL A 219 27.98 -13.39 11.09
CA VAL A 219 26.64 -13.51 11.66
C VAL A 219 26.39 -14.92 12.18
N VAL A 220 26.73 -15.92 11.37
CA VAL A 220 26.60 -17.33 11.74
C VAL A 220 27.50 -17.65 12.95
N GLU A 221 28.70 -17.09 13.06
CA GLU A 221 29.65 -17.29 14.15
C GLU A 221 29.22 -16.63 15.46
N LYS A 222 28.79 -15.37 15.41
CA LYS A 222 28.25 -14.67 16.58
C LYS A 222 27.04 -15.37 17.19
N LYS A 223 26.20 -15.99 16.34
CA LYS A 223 25.01 -16.74 16.78
C LYS A 223 25.30 -18.21 17.09
N LYS A 224 26.30 -18.84 16.44
CA LYS A 224 26.75 -20.23 16.71
C LYS A 224 27.48 -20.43 18.03
N GLN A 225 27.88 -19.37 18.74
CA GLN A 225 28.24 -19.53 20.15
C GLN A 225 27.09 -20.10 21.00
N ILE A 226 25.85 -20.14 20.47
CA ILE A 226 24.67 -20.71 21.12
C ILE A 226 24.38 -22.18 20.70
N LYS A 227 24.71 -22.65 19.48
CA LYS A 227 24.55 -24.07 19.08
C LYS A 227 25.62 -24.52 18.04
N LYS A 228 26.49 -25.47 18.43
CA LYS A 228 27.61 -26.04 17.63
C LYS A 228 27.14 -27.18 16.69
N SER A 229 26.79 -26.90 15.43
CA SER A 229 26.70 -27.97 14.39
C SER A 229 26.96 -27.52 12.94
N CYS A 230 26.46 -26.37 12.48
CA CYS A 230 26.45 -26.09 11.02
C CYS A 230 27.78 -25.60 10.38
N TYR A 231 28.96 -25.85 10.95
CA TYR A 231 30.23 -25.22 10.48
C TYR A 231 30.86 -25.87 9.24
N GLN A 232 30.49 -27.10 8.89
CA GLN A 232 31.18 -27.84 7.83
C GLN A 232 30.76 -27.48 6.40
N CYS A 233 29.63 -26.80 6.18
CA CYS A 233 29.16 -26.49 4.82
C CYS A 233 29.74 -25.21 4.19
N LEU A 234 30.41 -24.35 4.97
CA LEU A 234 31.00 -23.09 4.47
C LEU A 234 32.46 -23.23 4.03
N ARG A 235 33.10 -24.37 4.30
CA ARG A 235 34.54 -24.58 4.06
C ARG A 235 34.88 -25.44 2.84
N ASN A 236 33.87 -25.95 2.11
CA ASN A 236 34.03 -26.69 0.87
C ASN A 236 33.19 -26.05 -0.24
#